data_AF-A0A2V9Y5T8-F1
#
_entry.id   AF-A0A2V9Y5T8-F1
#
_cell.length_a   1.000
_cell.length_b   1.000
_cell.length_c   1.000
_cell.angle_alpha   90.00
_cell.angle_beta   90.00
_cell.angle_gamma   90.00
#
_symmetry.space_group_name_H-M   'P 1'
#
loop_
_entity.id
_entity.type
_entity.pdbx_description
1 polymer ?
#
loop_
_entity_poly.entity_id
_entity_poly.type
_entity_poly.pdbx_seq_one_letter_code
_entity_poly.pdbx_strand_id
1 'polypeptide(L)'
;MRYRVLRKDDVGISHGLLSRIICRLAMAVGLCSFLFCQTPDARVQKLHAEAKSAEDAGDVRGAIAKYQEILKLAPRLGAAYNNLGLLYFKQRDFEKAALILQEGLTVDPKMPSTYALLGISFYQLGKYSEAKAPLEKALTANPDDNNAELFLARSLIRLEDHRSAAEHLQNLARREPGNQEVWYLLGKVYMSLSEQSLAKMNAIDPNSVLAHEMSGEIMASMKNYDGAVVEFKKAVEVAPQQAGTHYELANAYWNLGDWDAASAEFQAELANDPHNCMAKWKLGNILLEQNSRPDEALADTDEALSTCPTLTQARVDRARALLKLNRNQDALPDLETAVKASPEEPTIHFFLAQAYRALGRAQDAKLEMEAFSKLEENARAATAERARQVIKNQEDVSH
;
A
#
# COMPACT_ATOMS: atom_id res chain seq x y z
N MET A 1 13.09 15.78 -16.65
CA MET A 1 14.13 15.00 -15.93
C MET A 1 14.07 13.56 -16.42
N ARG A 2 15.19 13.00 -16.93
CA ARG A 2 15.25 11.61 -17.41
C ARG A 2 15.30 10.66 -16.21
N TYR A 3 14.30 9.78 -16.07
CA TYR A 3 14.31 8.75 -15.03
C TYR A 3 15.45 7.77 -15.29
N ARG A 4 16.30 7.60 -14.26
CA ARG A 4 17.40 6.65 -14.22
C ARG A 4 16.81 5.27 -13.92
N VAL A 5 16.98 4.33 -14.84
CA VAL A 5 16.66 2.91 -14.65
C VAL A 5 17.39 2.41 -13.40
N LEU A 6 16.63 1.99 -12.38
CA LEU A 6 17.16 1.41 -11.15
C LEU A 6 17.86 0.09 -11.48
N ARG A 7 19.10 -0.06 -11.04
CA ARG A 7 19.92 -1.26 -11.25
C ARG A 7 19.47 -2.39 -10.32
N LYS A 8 19.89 -3.59 -10.67
CA LYS A 8 19.56 -4.91 -10.08
C LYS A 8 19.98 -5.11 -8.61
N ASP A 9 20.56 -4.10 -7.95
CA ASP A 9 21.33 -4.28 -6.70
C ASP A 9 20.73 -3.60 -5.44
N ASP A 10 19.60 -2.89 -5.54
CA ASP A 10 19.08 -2.06 -4.42
C ASP A 10 18.11 -2.78 -3.44
N VAL A 11 18.21 -4.09 -3.25
CA VAL A 11 17.42 -4.82 -2.23
C VAL A 11 18.33 -5.58 -1.28
N GLY A 12 19.15 -4.82 -0.54
CA GLY A 12 19.85 -5.32 0.64
C GLY A 12 18.86 -5.53 1.79
N ILE A 13 18.74 -6.76 2.28
CA ILE A 13 17.96 -7.07 3.48
C ILE A 13 18.59 -6.33 4.67
N SER A 14 17.82 -5.51 5.40
CA SER A 14 18.32 -4.89 6.62
C SER A 14 18.60 -5.96 7.69
N HIS A 15 19.76 -5.86 8.34
CA HIS A 15 20.25 -6.82 9.35
C HIS A 15 19.21 -7.14 10.46
N GLY A 16 18.31 -6.19 10.75
CA GLY A 16 17.25 -6.33 11.75
C GLY A 16 16.14 -7.32 11.38
N LEU A 17 15.81 -7.48 10.10
CA LEU A 17 14.74 -8.37 9.65
C LEU A 17 15.18 -9.84 9.71
N LEU A 18 16.42 -10.11 9.27
CA LEU A 18 17.08 -11.42 9.36
C LEU A 18 17.19 -11.90 10.81
N SER A 19 17.56 -11.00 11.74
CA SER A 19 17.63 -11.31 13.17
C SER A 19 16.26 -11.68 13.77
N ARG A 20 15.18 -10.98 13.39
CA ARG A 20 13.82 -11.30 13.83
C ARG A 20 13.28 -12.62 13.26
N ILE A 21 13.62 -12.94 12.02
CA ILE A 21 13.29 -14.22 11.37
C ILE A 21 13.98 -15.40 12.09
N ILE A 22 15.28 -15.25 12.40
CA ILE A 22 16.05 -16.24 13.16
C ILE A 22 15.46 -16.45 14.56
N CYS A 23 14.99 -15.39 15.22
CA CYS A 23 14.43 -15.46 16.57
C CYS A 23 13.03 -16.12 16.63
N ARG A 24 12.19 -15.95 15.60
CA ARG A 24 10.86 -16.59 15.54
C ARG A 24 10.93 -18.06 15.12
N LEU A 25 11.84 -18.42 14.21
CA LEU A 25 12.09 -19.83 13.84
C LEU A 25 12.68 -20.63 15.01
N ALA A 26 13.41 -19.99 15.92
CA ALA A 26 13.94 -20.63 17.13
C ALA A 26 12.86 -21.05 18.14
N MET A 27 11.69 -20.39 18.19
CA MET A 27 10.62 -20.77 19.12
C MET A 27 9.88 -22.07 18.72
N ALA A 28 9.90 -22.46 17.44
CA ALA A 28 9.37 -23.74 16.99
C ALA A 28 10.28 -24.95 17.33
N VAL A 29 11.51 -24.70 17.79
CA VAL A 29 12.50 -25.75 18.14
C VAL A 29 12.19 -26.43 19.49
N GLY A 30 11.26 -25.89 20.28
CA GLY A 30 10.87 -26.45 21.59
C GLY A 30 10.42 -27.92 21.54
N LEU A 31 9.75 -28.33 20.45
CA LEU A 31 9.31 -29.71 20.20
C LEU A 31 10.45 -30.67 19.80
N CYS A 32 11.61 -30.15 19.40
CA CYS A 32 12.75 -30.96 18.96
C CYS A 32 13.50 -31.62 20.13
N SER A 33 13.40 -31.04 21.33
CA SER A 33 14.00 -31.58 22.57
C SER A 33 13.46 -32.96 22.95
N PHE A 34 12.21 -33.27 22.55
CA PHE A 34 11.55 -34.54 22.87
C PHE A 34 12.05 -35.73 22.02
N LEU A 35 12.48 -35.48 20.78
CA LEU A 35 12.93 -36.53 19.85
C LEU A 35 14.37 -36.99 20.15
N PHE A 36 15.26 -36.09 20.58
CA PHE A 36 16.61 -36.45 21.03
C PHE A 36 16.60 -37.25 22.34
N CYS A 37 15.58 -37.09 23.18
CA CYS A 37 15.41 -37.89 24.40
C CYS A 37 15.02 -39.35 24.11
N GLN A 38 14.54 -39.66 22.89
CA GLN A 38 14.16 -41.02 22.47
C GLN A 38 15.22 -41.71 21.59
N THR A 39 16.31 -41.03 21.21
CA THR A 39 17.44 -41.72 20.58
C THR A 39 18.17 -42.54 21.64
N PRO A 40 18.27 -43.87 21.52
CA PRO A 40 18.89 -44.72 22.56
C PRO A 40 20.40 -44.48 22.74
N ASP A 41 21.05 -43.74 21.84
CA ASP A 41 22.49 -43.53 21.87
C ASP A 41 22.87 -42.30 22.72
N ALA A 42 23.44 -42.56 23.90
CA ALA A 42 23.94 -41.54 24.82
C ALA A 42 25.00 -40.61 24.18
N ARG A 43 25.72 -41.07 23.14
CA ARG A 43 26.70 -40.23 22.43
C ARG A 43 25.99 -39.18 21.59
N VAL A 44 24.88 -39.52 20.94
CA VAL A 44 24.06 -38.58 20.16
C VAL A 44 23.47 -37.51 21.08
N GLN A 45 22.96 -37.92 22.25
CA GLN A 45 22.44 -36.97 23.25
C GLN A 45 23.52 -36.02 23.77
N LYS A 46 24.71 -36.54 24.09
CA LYS A 46 25.85 -35.74 24.52
C LYS A 46 26.28 -34.74 23.45
N LEU A 47 26.47 -35.19 22.21
CA LEU A 47 26.85 -34.33 21.09
C LEU A 47 25.80 -33.26 20.80
N HIS A 48 24.51 -33.58 20.95
CA HIS A 48 23.45 -32.60 20.79
C HIS A 48 23.47 -31.53 21.88
N ALA A 49 23.72 -31.91 23.14
CA ALA A 49 23.89 -30.96 24.23
C ALA A 49 25.12 -30.06 24.01
N GLU A 50 26.24 -30.62 23.55
CA GLU A 50 27.44 -29.87 23.18
C GLU A 50 27.17 -28.91 22.01
N ALA A 51 26.45 -29.36 20.98
CA ALA A 51 26.07 -28.52 19.85
C ALA A 51 25.23 -27.33 20.29
N LYS A 52 24.22 -27.57 21.14
CA LYS A 52 23.36 -26.52 21.68
C LYS A 52 24.14 -25.53 22.54
N SER A 53 25.04 -26.02 23.40
CA SER A 53 25.91 -25.15 24.19
C SER A 53 26.83 -24.30 23.31
N ALA A 54 27.31 -24.83 22.17
CA ALA A 54 28.09 -24.07 21.21
C ALA A 54 27.24 -23.02 20.49
N GLU A 55 26.00 -23.33 20.13
CA GLU A 55 25.04 -22.35 19.57
C GLU A 55 24.78 -21.19 20.55
N ASP A 56 24.52 -21.51 21.82
CA ASP A 56 24.27 -20.51 22.88
C ASP A 56 25.50 -19.62 23.14
N ALA A 57 26.70 -20.17 22.94
CA ALA A 57 27.96 -19.43 23.01
C ALA A 57 28.29 -18.63 21.73
N GLY A 58 27.47 -18.74 20.67
CA GLY A 58 27.74 -18.13 19.36
C GLY A 58 28.82 -18.84 18.53
N ASP A 59 29.31 -19.99 18.99
CA ASP A 59 30.26 -20.83 18.25
C ASP A 59 29.53 -21.69 17.20
N VAL A 60 29.14 -21.04 16.11
CA VAL A 60 28.42 -21.69 15.01
C VAL A 60 29.27 -22.77 14.33
N ARG A 61 30.61 -22.62 14.30
CA ARG A 61 31.51 -23.62 13.69
C ARG A 61 31.58 -24.88 14.55
N GLY A 62 31.72 -24.72 15.87
CA GLY A 62 31.66 -25.82 16.82
C GLY A 62 30.34 -26.57 16.75
N ALA A 63 29.21 -25.84 16.73
CA ALA A 63 27.89 -26.45 16.58
C ALA A 63 27.75 -27.27 15.30
N ILE A 64 28.20 -26.75 14.15
CA ILE A 64 28.20 -27.48 12.86
C ILE A 64 28.99 -28.78 12.96
N ALA A 65 30.20 -28.75 13.52
CA ALA A 65 31.04 -29.94 13.66
C ALA A 65 30.34 -31.02 14.49
N LYS A 66 29.66 -30.62 15.58
CA LYS A 66 28.91 -31.54 16.44
C LYS A 66 27.70 -32.15 15.73
N TYR A 67 26.93 -31.36 14.97
CA TYR A 67 25.84 -31.93 14.17
C TYR A 67 26.31 -32.83 13.03
N GLN A 68 27.46 -32.56 12.42
CA GLN A 68 28.08 -33.48 11.46
C GLN A 68 28.49 -34.81 12.12
N GLU A 69 29.02 -34.78 13.35
CA GLU A 69 29.29 -35.99 14.12
C GLU A 69 28.01 -36.76 14.48
N ILE A 70 26.94 -36.06 14.86
CA ILE A 70 25.62 -36.66 15.09
C ILE A 70 25.13 -37.40 13.84
N LEU A 71 25.22 -36.78 12.67
CA LEU A 71 24.77 -37.39 11.42
C LEU A 71 25.62 -38.60 10.99
N LYS A 72 26.89 -38.68 11.38
CA LYS A 72 27.71 -39.88 11.21
C LYS A 72 27.23 -41.05 12.09
N LEU A 73 26.77 -40.76 13.31
CA LEU A 73 26.30 -41.78 14.26
C LEU A 73 24.83 -42.18 14.00
N ALA A 74 24.00 -41.22 13.60
CA ALA A 74 22.56 -41.37 13.44
C ALA A 74 22.11 -40.72 12.11
N PRO A 75 22.41 -41.32 10.95
CA PRO A 75 22.11 -40.75 9.62
C PRO A 75 20.61 -40.66 9.31
N ARG A 76 19.75 -41.31 10.11
CA ARG A 76 18.28 -41.27 9.98
C ARG A 76 17.61 -40.25 10.93
N LEU A 77 18.38 -39.41 11.61
CA LEU A 77 17.85 -38.41 12.53
C LEU A 77 17.50 -37.12 11.78
N GLY A 78 16.27 -37.03 11.25
CA GLY A 78 15.79 -35.87 10.47
C GLY A 78 16.02 -34.51 11.16
N ALA A 79 15.75 -34.45 12.46
CA ALA A 79 15.98 -33.25 13.29
C ALA A 79 17.41 -32.70 13.22
N ALA A 80 18.42 -33.57 13.11
CA ALA A 80 19.82 -33.15 13.02
C ALA A 80 20.13 -32.47 11.67
N TYR A 81 19.51 -32.91 10.58
CA TYR A 81 19.61 -32.22 9.28
C TYR A 81 18.94 -30.85 9.32
N ASN A 82 17.77 -30.73 9.94
CA ASN A 82 17.09 -29.44 10.11
C ASN A 82 17.98 -28.43 10.87
N ASN A 83 18.56 -28.85 11.99
CA ASN A 83 19.41 -27.97 12.80
C ASN A 83 20.73 -27.64 12.09
N LEU A 84 21.37 -28.61 11.43
CA LEU A 84 22.58 -28.36 10.64
C LEU A 84 22.30 -27.41 9.47
N GLY A 85 21.18 -27.58 8.76
CA GLY A 85 20.74 -26.70 7.70
C GLY A 85 20.49 -25.27 8.20
N LEU A 86 19.86 -25.11 9.37
CA LEU A 86 19.68 -23.81 10.02
C LEU A 86 21.02 -23.14 10.37
N LEU A 87 22.03 -23.90 10.80
CA LEU A 87 23.35 -23.35 11.09
C LEU A 87 24.06 -22.84 9.84
N TYR A 88 24.01 -23.60 8.74
CA TYR A 88 24.52 -23.11 7.45
C TYR A 88 23.75 -21.88 6.95
N PHE A 89 22.43 -21.87 7.12
CA PHE A 89 21.60 -20.71 6.81
C PHE A 89 22.03 -19.46 7.60
N LYS A 90 22.27 -19.60 8.92
CA LYS A 90 22.80 -18.51 9.77
C LYS A 90 24.18 -18.02 9.32
N GLN A 91 25.02 -18.91 8.78
CA GLN A 91 26.31 -18.54 8.17
C GLN A 91 26.18 -17.93 6.77
N ARG A 92 24.97 -17.83 6.22
CA ARG A 92 24.68 -17.41 4.84
C ARG A 92 25.26 -18.36 3.77
N ASP A 93 25.61 -19.59 4.16
CA ASP A 93 25.99 -20.66 3.23
C ASP A 93 24.70 -21.36 2.76
N PHE A 94 23.95 -20.66 1.92
CA PHE A 94 22.61 -21.08 1.51
C PHE A 94 22.65 -22.31 0.59
N GLU A 95 23.74 -22.51 -0.15
CA GLU A 95 23.97 -23.72 -0.95
C GLU A 95 24.06 -24.95 -0.05
N LYS A 96 24.90 -24.93 0.99
CA LYS A 96 24.98 -26.07 1.92
C LYS A 96 23.70 -26.22 2.75
N ALA A 97 23.08 -25.12 3.16
CA ALA A 97 21.80 -25.16 3.85
C ALA A 97 20.76 -25.92 3.00
N ALA A 98 20.58 -25.53 1.74
CA ALA A 98 19.63 -26.17 0.84
C ALA A 98 19.93 -27.67 0.66
N LEU A 99 21.19 -28.03 0.44
CA LEU A 99 21.61 -29.43 0.28
C LEU A 99 21.26 -30.28 1.51
N ILE A 100 21.69 -29.85 2.70
CA ILE A 100 21.46 -30.59 3.95
C ILE A 100 19.96 -30.66 4.29
N LEU A 101 19.21 -29.60 4.04
CA LEU A 101 17.76 -29.59 4.28
C LEU A 101 17.03 -30.54 3.31
N GLN A 102 17.46 -30.61 2.04
CA GLN A 102 16.93 -31.58 1.09
C GLN A 102 17.20 -33.03 1.54
N GLU A 103 18.43 -33.34 1.95
CA GLU A 103 18.79 -34.65 2.51
C GLU A 103 17.92 -34.98 3.73
N GLY A 104 17.75 -34.02 4.65
CA GLY A 104 16.88 -34.17 5.82
C GLY A 104 15.43 -34.52 5.47
N LEU A 105 14.89 -33.91 4.42
CA LEU A 105 13.53 -34.19 3.93
C LEU A 105 13.40 -35.54 3.21
N THR A 106 14.50 -36.13 2.71
CA THR A 106 14.49 -37.53 2.23
C THR A 106 14.39 -38.53 3.38
N VAL A 107 14.92 -38.17 4.55
CA VAL A 107 14.93 -38.99 5.76
C VAL A 107 13.61 -38.85 6.52
N ASP A 108 13.17 -37.62 6.75
CA ASP A 108 11.90 -37.30 7.43
C ASP A 108 11.14 -36.21 6.65
N PRO A 109 10.11 -36.58 5.88
CA PRO A 109 9.33 -35.61 5.11
C PRO A 109 8.34 -34.82 5.96
N LYS A 110 8.18 -35.10 7.27
CA LYS A 110 7.19 -34.47 8.16
C LYS A 110 7.80 -33.34 8.99
N MET A 111 8.62 -32.50 8.37
CA MET A 111 9.26 -31.35 9.03
C MET A 111 8.92 -30.03 8.32
N PRO A 112 7.80 -29.37 8.70
CA PRO A 112 7.36 -28.11 8.07
C PRO A 112 8.39 -26.98 8.14
N SER A 113 9.10 -26.85 9.26
CA SER A 113 10.16 -25.87 9.45
C SER A 113 11.34 -26.07 8.49
N THR A 114 11.64 -27.31 8.11
CA THR A 114 12.69 -27.65 7.14
C THR A 114 12.29 -27.26 5.73
N TYR A 115 11.02 -27.44 5.36
CA TYR A 115 10.49 -26.92 4.10
C TYR A 115 10.56 -25.40 4.03
N ALA A 116 10.20 -24.70 5.11
CA ALA A 116 10.32 -23.23 5.18
C ALA A 116 11.78 -22.78 5.01
N LEU A 117 12.72 -23.35 5.79
CA LEU A 117 14.15 -23.04 5.67
C LEU A 117 14.72 -23.36 4.29
N LEU A 118 14.30 -24.46 3.67
CA LEU A 118 14.73 -24.83 2.32
C LEU A 118 14.25 -23.81 1.29
N GLY A 119 12.97 -23.44 1.35
CA GLY A 119 12.38 -22.44 0.48
C GLY A 119 13.04 -21.07 0.63
N ILE A 120 13.30 -20.63 1.86
CA ILE A 120 14.01 -19.37 2.13
C ILE A 120 15.47 -19.45 1.63
N SER A 121 16.14 -20.59 1.79
CA SER A 121 17.50 -20.80 1.26
C SER A 121 17.52 -20.65 -0.27
N PHE A 122 16.55 -21.25 -0.98
CA PHE A 122 16.43 -21.06 -2.43
C PHE A 122 16.15 -19.62 -2.84
N TYR A 123 15.30 -18.91 -2.10
CA TYR A 123 15.07 -17.49 -2.34
C TYR A 123 16.36 -16.67 -2.23
N GLN A 124 17.17 -16.92 -1.20
CA GLN A 124 18.45 -16.23 -0.99
C GLN A 124 19.48 -16.53 -2.10
N LEU A 125 19.39 -17.72 -2.72
CA LEU A 125 20.17 -18.11 -3.88
C LEU A 125 19.67 -17.52 -5.20
N GLY A 126 18.57 -16.75 -5.19
CA GLY A 126 17.91 -16.27 -6.41
C GLY A 126 17.14 -17.35 -7.18
N LYS A 127 17.00 -18.54 -6.60
CA LYS A 127 16.30 -19.70 -7.17
C LYS A 127 14.81 -19.64 -6.82
N TYR A 128 14.13 -18.61 -7.33
CA TYR A 128 12.75 -18.29 -6.96
C TYR A 128 11.75 -19.38 -7.37
N SER A 129 11.99 -20.03 -8.52
CA SER A 129 11.15 -21.14 -8.97
C SER A 129 11.25 -22.34 -8.03
N GLU A 130 12.45 -22.69 -7.58
CA GLU A 130 12.68 -23.78 -6.64
C GLU A 130 12.23 -23.45 -5.21
N ALA A 131 12.18 -22.17 -4.84
CA ALA A 131 11.68 -21.72 -3.54
C ALA A 131 10.17 -21.96 -3.36
N LYS A 132 9.38 -21.89 -4.44
CA LYS A 132 7.90 -21.93 -4.38
C LYS A 132 7.36 -23.19 -3.70
N ALA A 133 7.70 -24.37 -4.21
CA ALA A 133 7.11 -25.62 -3.72
C ALA A 133 7.43 -25.97 -2.25
N PRO A 134 8.68 -25.80 -1.75
CA PRO A 134 8.96 -25.94 -0.32
C PRO A 134 8.16 -24.94 0.54
N LEU A 135 8.03 -23.68 0.15
CA LEU A 135 7.27 -22.68 0.92
C LEU A 135 5.77 -23.03 0.97
N GLU A 136 5.19 -23.46 -0.15
CA GLU A 136 3.79 -23.93 -0.20
C GLU A 136 3.57 -25.16 0.70
N LYS A 137 4.51 -26.11 0.72
CA LYS A 137 4.45 -27.26 1.63
C LYS A 137 4.53 -26.85 3.10
N ALA A 138 5.39 -25.87 3.42
CA ALA A 138 5.47 -25.33 4.77
C ALA A 138 4.13 -24.71 5.21
N LEU A 139 3.51 -23.91 4.34
CA LEU A 139 2.23 -23.26 4.61
C LEU A 139 1.05 -24.23 4.64
N THR A 140 1.10 -25.32 3.88
CA THR A 140 0.09 -26.39 3.96
C THR A 140 0.06 -27.02 5.36
N ALA A 141 1.23 -27.18 6.00
CA ALA A 141 1.34 -27.75 7.34
C ALA A 141 1.21 -26.70 8.46
N ASN A 142 1.58 -25.45 8.21
CA ASN A 142 1.43 -24.33 9.13
C ASN A 142 0.98 -23.05 8.38
N PRO A 143 -0.35 -22.85 8.20
CA PRO A 143 -0.88 -21.70 7.44
C PRO A 143 -0.57 -20.32 8.04
N ASP A 144 -0.18 -20.27 9.32
CA ASP A 144 0.10 -19.03 10.04
C ASP A 144 1.61 -18.70 10.09
N ASP A 145 2.44 -19.42 9.33
CA ASP A 145 3.85 -19.07 9.18
C ASP A 145 4.03 -17.82 8.31
N ASN A 146 3.93 -16.64 8.94
CA ASN A 146 4.08 -15.36 8.27
C ASN A 146 5.43 -15.21 7.54
N ASN A 147 6.50 -15.85 8.02
CA ASN A 147 7.80 -15.77 7.35
C ASN A 147 7.78 -16.58 6.06
N ALA A 148 7.29 -17.83 6.11
CA ALA A 148 7.17 -18.67 4.92
C ALA A 148 6.25 -18.00 3.87
N GLU A 149 5.13 -17.41 4.30
CA GLU A 149 4.21 -16.71 3.38
C GLU A 149 4.83 -15.45 2.79
N LEU A 150 5.59 -14.67 3.57
CA LEU A 150 6.28 -13.48 3.06
C LEU A 150 7.35 -13.86 2.03
N PHE A 151 8.14 -14.90 2.26
CA PHE A 151 9.12 -15.38 1.28
C PHE A 151 8.46 -16.03 0.06
N LEU A 152 7.29 -16.64 0.21
CA LEU A 152 6.51 -17.15 -0.93
C LEU A 152 6.05 -15.99 -1.80
N ALA A 153 5.42 -14.97 -1.19
CA ALA A 153 5.01 -13.76 -1.89
C ALA A 153 6.18 -13.07 -2.61
N ARG A 154 7.34 -12.92 -1.96
CA ARG A 154 8.54 -12.35 -2.62
C ARG A 154 9.03 -13.20 -3.79
N SER A 155 8.99 -14.53 -3.66
CA SER A 155 9.37 -15.45 -4.75
C SER A 155 8.40 -15.31 -5.93
N LEU A 156 7.09 -15.24 -5.66
CA LEU A 156 6.05 -15.03 -6.68
C LEU A 156 6.21 -13.69 -7.39
N ILE A 157 6.54 -12.60 -6.67
CA ILE A 157 6.86 -11.30 -7.28
C ILE A 157 8.03 -11.42 -8.26
N ARG A 158 9.08 -12.16 -7.90
CA ARG A 158 10.25 -12.37 -8.77
C ARG A 158 9.97 -13.26 -9.98
N LEU A 159 8.92 -14.07 -9.90
CA LEU A 159 8.41 -14.91 -10.99
C LEU A 159 7.33 -14.20 -11.81
N GLU A 160 7.06 -12.92 -11.54
CA GLU A 160 5.99 -12.11 -12.17
C GLU A 160 4.56 -12.68 -11.95
N ASP A 161 4.40 -13.61 -11.00
CA ASP A 161 3.09 -14.12 -10.56
C ASP A 161 2.47 -13.16 -9.55
N HIS A 162 2.18 -11.95 -10.03
CA HIS A 162 1.69 -10.84 -9.23
C HIS A 162 0.30 -11.11 -8.64
N ARG A 163 -0.53 -11.92 -9.30
CA ARG A 163 -1.86 -12.26 -8.80
C ARG A 163 -1.77 -13.10 -7.52
N SER A 164 -1.05 -14.22 -7.56
CA SER A 164 -0.88 -15.05 -6.36
C SER A 164 -0.08 -14.34 -5.28
N ALA A 165 0.90 -13.51 -5.64
CA ALA A 165 1.60 -12.67 -4.66
C ALA A 165 0.66 -11.72 -3.91
N ALA A 166 -0.32 -11.11 -4.60
CA ALA A 166 -1.29 -10.21 -3.98
C ALA A 166 -2.15 -10.95 -2.94
N GLU A 167 -2.62 -12.15 -3.24
CA GLU A 167 -3.44 -12.96 -2.33
C GLU A 167 -2.70 -13.25 -1.01
N HIS A 168 -1.45 -13.70 -1.10
CA HIS A 168 -0.61 -13.95 0.08
C HIS A 168 -0.30 -12.66 0.87
N LEU A 169 -0.02 -11.55 0.19
CA LEU A 169 0.24 -10.27 0.86
C LEU A 169 -1.00 -9.69 1.51
N GLN A 170 -2.20 -9.88 0.94
CA GLN A 170 -3.46 -9.50 1.56
C GLN A 170 -3.74 -10.33 2.83
N ASN A 171 -3.47 -11.64 2.81
CA ASN A 171 -3.56 -12.48 4.01
C ASN A 171 -2.61 -11.98 5.10
N LEU A 172 -1.36 -11.72 4.74
CA LEU A 172 -0.36 -11.17 5.67
C LEU A 172 -0.78 -9.81 6.21
N ALA A 173 -1.32 -8.91 5.39
CA ALA A 173 -1.77 -7.59 5.82
C ALA A 173 -2.92 -7.68 6.83
N ARG A 174 -3.80 -8.68 6.71
CA ARG A 174 -4.86 -8.96 7.69
C ARG A 174 -4.28 -9.44 9.03
N ARG A 175 -3.27 -10.31 9.02
CA ARG A 175 -2.65 -10.85 10.25
C ARG A 175 -1.64 -9.89 10.89
N GLU A 176 -0.97 -9.06 10.09
CA GLU A 176 0.05 -8.11 10.52
C GLU A 176 -0.23 -6.70 9.96
N PRO A 177 -1.30 -6.02 10.41
CA PRO A 177 -1.71 -4.72 9.85
C PRO A 177 -0.66 -3.61 10.04
N GLY A 178 0.23 -3.75 11.02
CA GLY A 178 1.36 -2.83 11.26
C GLY A 178 2.64 -3.17 10.51
N ASN A 179 2.67 -4.22 9.68
CA ASN A 179 3.85 -4.61 8.93
C ASN A 179 3.99 -3.77 7.66
N GLN A 180 4.79 -2.70 7.74
CA GLN A 180 5.04 -1.78 6.64
C GLN A 180 5.59 -2.47 5.38
N GLU A 181 6.41 -3.51 5.53
CA GLU A 181 6.96 -4.23 4.38
C GLU A 181 5.86 -4.93 3.58
N VAL A 182 4.88 -5.54 4.25
CA VAL A 182 3.77 -6.20 3.57
C VAL A 182 2.98 -5.19 2.75
N TRP A 183 2.67 -4.02 3.31
CA TRP A 183 1.99 -2.94 2.58
C TRP A 183 2.82 -2.39 1.42
N TYR A 184 4.13 -2.23 1.61
CA TYR A 184 5.06 -1.81 0.54
C TYR A 184 5.06 -2.80 -0.63
N LEU A 185 5.19 -4.10 -0.34
CA LEU A 185 5.17 -5.15 -1.36
C LEU A 185 3.80 -5.23 -2.04
N LEU A 186 2.71 -5.11 -1.28
CA LEU A 186 1.35 -5.14 -1.82
C LEU A 186 1.11 -3.97 -2.78
N GLY A 187 1.56 -2.76 -2.41
CA GLY A 187 1.51 -1.58 -3.29
C GLY A 187 2.28 -1.81 -4.60
N LYS A 188 3.50 -2.35 -4.53
CA LYS A 188 4.28 -2.69 -5.74
C LYS A 188 3.57 -3.71 -6.62
N VAL A 189 2.97 -4.73 -6.01
CA VAL A 189 2.22 -5.76 -6.75
C VAL A 189 1.01 -5.16 -7.45
N TYR A 190 0.24 -4.28 -6.79
CA TYR A 190 -0.88 -3.61 -7.44
C TYR A 190 -0.46 -2.69 -8.57
N MET A 191 0.67 -1.97 -8.44
CA MET A 191 1.22 -1.19 -9.54
C MET A 191 1.57 -2.09 -10.75
N SER A 192 2.23 -3.22 -10.52
CA SER A 192 2.55 -4.19 -11.58
C SER A 192 1.30 -4.81 -12.21
N LEU A 193 0.24 -5.06 -11.44
CA LEU A 193 -1.03 -5.56 -11.96
C LEU A 193 -1.76 -4.50 -12.80
N SER A 194 -1.72 -3.23 -12.39
CA SER A 194 -2.26 -2.10 -13.15
C SER A 194 -1.51 -1.95 -14.49
N GLU A 195 -0.18 -1.99 -14.47
CA GLU A 195 0.65 -1.93 -15.68
C GLU A 195 0.35 -3.10 -16.64
N GLN A 196 0.22 -4.32 -16.13
CA GLN A 196 -0.17 -5.48 -16.94
C GLN A 196 -1.57 -5.34 -17.55
N SER A 197 -2.52 -4.78 -16.82
CA SER A 197 -3.87 -4.53 -17.34
C SER A 197 -3.83 -3.53 -18.48
N LEU A 198 -3.13 -2.41 -18.29
CA LEU A 198 -2.97 -1.39 -19.31
C LEU A 198 -2.23 -1.94 -20.55
N ALA A 199 -1.16 -2.72 -20.36
CA ALA A 199 -0.44 -3.36 -21.46
C ALA A 199 -1.34 -4.31 -22.26
N LYS A 200 -2.22 -5.06 -21.59
CA LYS A 200 -3.22 -5.90 -22.27
C LYS A 200 -4.23 -5.08 -23.05
N MET A 201 -4.74 -3.98 -22.50
CA MET A 201 -5.66 -3.08 -23.21
C MET A 201 -5.01 -2.51 -24.47
N ASN A 202 -3.77 -2.02 -24.34
CA ASN A 202 -3.00 -1.49 -25.47
C ASN A 202 -2.69 -2.55 -26.54
N ALA A 203 -2.54 -3.82 -26.15
CA ALA A 203 -2.35 -4.91 -27.11
C ALA A 203 -3.62 -5.27 -27.88
N ILE A 204 -4.81 -5.00 -27.31
CA ILE A 204 -6.12 -5.20 -27.95
C ILE A 204 -6.40 -4.03 -28.89
N ASP A 205 -6.39 -2.81 -28.35
CA ASP A 205 -6.56 -1.57 -29.09
C ASP A 205 -5.84 -0.41 -28.38
N PRO A 206 -4.67 0.02 -28.89
CA PRO A 206 -3.89 1.10 -28.31
C PRO A 206 -4.51 2.50 -28.53
N ASN A 207 -5.55 2.61 -29.36
CA ASN A 207 -6.25 3.87 -29.64
C ASN A 207 -7.73 3.79 -29.24
N SER A 208 -8.01 3.13 -28.12
CA SER A 208 -9.34 3.05 -27.51
C SER A 208 -9.52 4.10 -26.42
N VAL A 209 -10.76 4.56 -26.23
CA VAL A 209 -11.15 5.47 -25.13
C VAL A 209 -10.67 4.93 -23.79
N LEU A 210 -10.96 3.66 -23.49
CA LEU A 210 -10.61 3.02 -22.22
C LEU A 210 -9.10 2.97 -21.95
N ALA A 211 -8.28 2.75 -22.99
CA ALA A 211 -6.82 2.72 -22.83
C ALA A 211 -6.24 4.11 -22.50
N HIS A 212 -6.75 5.14 -23.18
CA HIS A 212 -6.39 6.52 -22.91
C HIS A 212 -6.91 7.01 -21.54
N GLU A 213 -8.15 6.69 -21.17
CA GLU A 213 -8.71 6.99 -19.86
C GLU A 213 -7.89 6.35 -18.74
N MET A 214 -7.62 5.03 -18.81
CA MET A 214 -6.80 4.34 -17.81
C MET A 214 -5.40 4.96 -17.69
N SER A 215 -4.79 5.33 -18.83
CA SER A 215 -3.47 5.97 -18.82
C SER A 215 -3.52 7.35 -18.18
N GLY A 216 -4.54 8.15 -18.51
CA GLY A 216 -4.77 9.48 -17.93
C GLY A 216 -5.04 9.42 -16.43
N GLU A 217 -5.89 8.51 -15.97
CA GLU A 217 -6.18 8.28 -14.55
C GLU A 217 -4.93 7.88 -13.77
N ILE A 218 -4.12 6.96 -14.31
CA ILE A 218 -2.85 6.56 -13.69
C ILE A 218 -1.93 7.79 -13.55
N MET A 219 -1.80 8.61 -14.60
CA MET A 219 -0.99 9.83 -14.55
C MET A 219 -1.55 10.86 -13.55
N ALA A 220 -2.87 11.08 -13.52
CA ALA A 220 -3.53 11.99 -12.59
C ALA A 220 -3.37 11.54 -11.14
N SER A 221 -3.43 10.22 -10.86
CA SER A 221 -3.18 9.65 -9.53
C SER A 221 -1.76 9.94 -9.03
N MET A 222 -0.80 10.05 -9.94
CA MET A 222 0.58 10.46 -9.66
C MET A 222 0.77 11.98 -9.64
N LYS A 223 -0.32 12.76 -9.72
CA LYS A 223 -0.34 14.23 -9.86
C LYS A 223 0.38 14.75 -11.11
N ASN A 224 0.61 13.89 -12.11
CA ASN A 224 1.10 14.29 -13.42
C ASN A 224 -0.07 14.71 -14.30
N TYR A 225 -0.67 15.85 -13.98
CA TYR A 225 -1.86 16.34 -14.69
C TYR A 225 -1.57 16.76 -16.13
N ASP A 226 -0.35 17.26 -16.42
CA ASP A 226 0.07 17.55 -17.80
C ASP A 226 0.04 16.29 -18.68
N GLY A 227 0.56 15.17 -18.16
CA GLY A 227 0.49 13.87 -18.84
C GLY A 227 -0.95 13.36 -18.96
N ALA A 228 -1.75 13.53 -17.92
CA ALA A 228 -3.16 13.13 -17.93
C ALA A 228 -3.97 13.87 -19.00
N VAL A 229 -3.77 15.19 -19.16
CA VAL A 229 -4.39 16.00 -20.22
C VAL A 229 -4.06 15.43 -21.61
N VAL A 230 -2.83 15.00 -21.86
CA VAL A 230 -2.44 14.43 -23.15
C VAL A 230 -3.22 13.16 -23.45
N GLU A 231 -3.36 12.26 -22.49
CA GLU A 231 -4.11 11.01 -22.70
C GLU A 231 -5.62 11.24 -22.76
N PHE A 232 -6.20 12.05 -21.89
CA PHE A 232 -7.64 12.36 -21.94
C PHE A 232 -8.04 13.09 -23.23
N LYS A 233 -7.17 13.94 -23.80
CA LYS A 233 -7.41 14.52 -25.14
C LYS A 233 -7.54 13.45 -26.22
N LYS A 234 -6.70 12.43 -26.20
CA LYS A 234 -6.82 11.31 -27.15
C LYS A 234 -8.13 10.55 -26.93
N ALA A 235 -8.56 10.36 -25.69
CA ALA A 235 -9.87 9.77 -25.38
C ALA A 235 -11.02 10.57 -26.00
N VAL A 236 -11.00 11.90 -25.85
CA VAL A 236 -11.97 12.82 -26.48
C VAL A 236 -11.88 12.80 -28.01
N GLU A 237 -10.69 12.73 -28.60
CA GLU A 237 -10.51 12.63 -30.06
C GLU A 237 -11.13 11.35 -30.63
N VAL A 238 -11.05 10.24 -29.88
CA VAL A 238 -11.63 8.95 -30.28
C VAL A 238 -13.15 8.96 -30.16
N ALA A 239 -13.71 9.55 -29.09
CA ALA A 239 -15.15 9.55 -28.83
C ALA A 239 -15.66 10.88 -28.23
N PRO A 240 -15.75 11.96 -29.04
CA PRO A 240 -16.07 13.31 -28.55
C PRO A 240 -17.51 13.48 -28.03
N GLN A 241 -18.39 12.52 -28.27
CA GLN A 241 -19.78 12.55 -27.82
C GLN A 241 -20.07 11.52 -26.72
N GLN A 242 -19.05 10.80 -26.27
CA GLN A 242 -19.20 9.83 -25.18
C GLN A 242 -19.17 10.57 -23.84
N ALA A 243 -20.24 10.41 -23.05
CA ALA A 243 -20.31 10.91 -21.68
C ALA A 243 -19.11 10.41 -20.85
N GLY A 244 -18.55 11.30 -20.02
CA GLY A 244 -17.38 11.06 -19.18
C GLY A 244 -16.05 11.48 -19.81
N THR A 245 -15.89 11.42 -21.14
CA THR A 245 -14.60 11.72 -21.78
C THR A 245 -14.15 13.17 -21.58
N HIS A 246 -15.09 14.11 -21.71
CA HIS A 246 -14.85 15.53 -21.46
C HIS A 246 -14.74 15.82 -19.95
N TYR A 247 -15.47 15.09 -19.09
CA TYR A 247 -15.37 15.24 -17.63
C TYR A 247 -13.95 14.97 -17.11
N GLU A 248 -13.30 13.88 -17.53
CA GLU A 248 -11.95 13.55 -17.07
C GLU A 248 -10.91 14.55 -17.55
N LEU A 249 -11.01 15.00 -18.80
CA LEU A 249 -10.16 16.07 -19.34
C LEU A 249 -10.36 17.38 -18.58
N ALA A 250 -11.61 17.76 -18.30
CA ALA A 250 -11.95 18.95 -17.53
C ALA A 250 -11.38 18.90 -16.11
N ASN A 251 -11.44 17.74 -15.44
CA ASN A 251 -10.84 17.55 -14.12
C ASN A 251 -9.31 17.69 -14.16
N ALA A 252 -8.65 17.18 -15.20
CA ALA A 252 -7.20 17.34 -15.35
C ALA A 252 -6.82 18.82 -15.49
N TYR A 253 -7.56 19.59 -16.30
CA TYR A 253 -7.39 21.04 -16.41
C TYR A 253 -7.69 21.79 -15.12
N TRP A 254 -8.74 21.41 -14.41
CA TRP A 254 -9.10 21.97 -13.10
C TRP A 254 -7.96 21.80 -12.09
N ASN A 255 -7.30 20.63 -12.06
CA ASN A 255 -6.15 20.40 -11.17
C ASN A 255 -4.89 21.18 -11.58
N LEU A 256 -4.76 21.56 -12.86
CA LEU A 256 -3.70 22.46 -13.33
C LEU A 256 -4.01 23.95 -13.03
N GLY A 257 -5.24 24.26 -12.62
CA GLY A 257 -5.72 25.64 -12.45
C GLY A 257 -6.03 26.35 -13.77
N ASP A 258 -6.10 25.62 -14.88
CA ASP A 258 -6.55 26.14 -16.18
C ASP A 258 -8.08 26.15 -16.20
N TRP A 259 -8.64 27.13 -15.50
CA TRP A 259 -10.08 27.27 -15.28
C TRP A 259 -10.89 27.48 -16.56
N ASP A 260 -10.31 28.16 -17.54
CA ASP A 260 -10.97 28.45 -18.82
C ASP A 260 -11.08 27.17 -19.65
N ALA A 261 -9.99 26.40 -19.77
CA ALA A 261 -10.02 25.10 -20.43
C ALA A 261 -10.94 24.12 -19.68
N ALA A 262 -10.84 24.05 -18.34
CA ALA A 262 -11.72 23.20 -17.54
C ALA A 262 -13.20 23.52 -17.75
N SER A 263 -13.57 24.81 -17.77
CA SER A 263 -14.96 25.23 -17.98
C SER A 263 -15.48 24.85 -19.36
N ALA A 264 -14.66 25.02 -20.41
CA ALA A 264 -15.04 24.62 -21.76
C ALA A 264 -15.33 23.12 -21.87
N GLU A 265 -14.48 22.30 -21.25
CA GLU A 265 -14.63 20.83 -21.25
C GLU A 265 -15.80 20.38 -20.37
N PHE A 266 -16.04 20.98 -19.20
CA PHE A 266 -17.25 20.67 -18.41
C PHE A 266 -18.55 21.07 -19.14
N GLN A 267 -18.54 22.14 -19.93
CA GLN A 267 -19.68 22.51 -20.77
C GLN A 267 -19.90 21.50 -21.91
N ALA A 268 -18.82 21.01 -22.52
CA ALA A 268 -18.90 19.95 -23.52
C ALA A 268 -19.43 18.65 -22.91
N GLU A 269 -19.00 18.29 -21.70
CA GLU A 269 -19.55 17.16 -20.95
C GLU A 269 -21.05 17.32 -20.73
N LEU A 270 -21.53 18.48 -20.28
CA LEU A 270 -22.97 18.72 -20.08
C LEU A 270 -23.77 18.75 -21.38
N ALA A 271 -23.14 18.99 -22.52
CA ALA A 271 -23.78 18.82 -23.83
C ALA A 271 -23.99 17.33 -24.17
N ASN A 272 -23.10 16.44 -23.72
CA ASN A 272 -23.19 14.99 -23.91
C ASN A 272 -24.05 14.30 -22.83
N ASP A 273 -23.90 14.70 -21.56
CA ASP A 273 -24.69 14.28 -20.41
C ASP A 273 -25.20 15.49 -19.60
N PRO A 274 -26.41 15.99 -19.93
CA PRO A 274 -27.02 17.11 -19.21
C PRO A 274 -27.30 16.85 -17.72
N HIS A 275 -27.25 15.60 -17.26
CA HIS A 275 -27.53 15.25 -15.86
C HIS A 275 -26.25 15.02 -15.04
N ASN A 276 -25.06 15.29 -15.60
CA ASN A 276 -23.81 15.19 -14.87
C ASN A 276 -23.70 16.29 -13.80
N CYS A 277 -24.25 16.01 -12.61
CA CYS A 277 -24.29 16.94 -11.49
C CYS A 277 -22.90 17.34 -10.99
N MET A 278 -21.89 16.48 -11.16
CA MET A 278 -20.51 16.76 -10.77
C MET A 278 -19.89 17.80 -11.70
N ALA A 279 -20.07 17.66 -13.01
CA ALA A 279 -19.63 18.65 -14.00
C ALA A 279 -20.32 20.00 -13.76
N LYS A 280 -21.63 19.99 -13.49
CA LYS A 280 -22.40 21.19 -13.17
C LYS A 280 -21.91 21.88 -11.88
N TRP A 281 -21.67 21.12 -10.82
CA TRP A 281 -21.07 21.64 -9.59
C TRP A 281 -19.68 22.23 -9.84
N LYS A 282 -18.84 21.56 -10.63
CA LYS A 282 -17.48 22.04 -10.94
C LYS A 282 -17.47 23.38 -11.66
N LEU A 283 -18.42 23.65 -12.56
CA LEU A 283 -18.59 24.98 -13.18
C LEU A 283 -18.90 26.06 -12.13
N GLY A 284 -19.87 25.80 -11.24
CA GLY A 284 -20.17 26.72 -10.14
C GLY A 284 -18.98 26.92 -9.19
N ASN A 285 -18.23 25.87 -8.90
CA ASN A 285 -17.01 25.94 -8.09
C ASN A 285 -15.92 26.81 -8.75
N ILE A 286 -15.68 26.67 -10.06
CA ILE A 286 -14.72 27.49 -10.80
C ILE A 286 -15.05 28.99 -10.69
N LEU A 287 -16.33 29.36 -10.84
CA LEU A 287 -16.78 30.75 -10.69
C LEU A 287 -16.45 31.30 -9.28
N LEU A 288 -16.66 30.48 -8.25
CA LEU A 288 -16.34 30.84 -6.86
C LEU A 288 -14.84 30.96 -6.61
N GLU A 289 -14.01 30.12 -7.22
CA GLU A 289 -12.53 30.19 -7.15
C GLU A 289 -11.98 31.43 -7.85
N GLN A 290 -12.54 31.77 -9.00
CA GLN A 290 -12.22 33.01 -9.71
C GLN A 290 -12.78 34.26 -9.02
N ASN A 291 -13.54 34.10 -7.93
CA ASN A 291 -14.22 35.18 -7.21
C ASN A 291 -15.12 36.02 -8.16
N SER A 292 -15.77 35.34 -9.11
CA SER A 292 -16.58 35.98 -10.15
C SER A 292 -18.01 35.42 -10.16
N ARG A 293 -19.00 36.25 -10.52
CA ARG A 293 -20.39 35.86 -10.82
C ARG A 293 -21.02 34.90 -9.78
N PRO A 294 -21.07 35.28 -8.48
CA PRO A 294 -21.59 34.41 -7.41
C PRO A 294 -23.07 34.05 -7.58
N ASP A 295 -23.83 34.84 -8.34
CA ASP A 295 -25.20 34.56 -8.76
C ASP A 295 -25.29 33.36 -9.70
N GLU A 296 -24.37 33.23 -10.66
CA GLU A 296 -24.32 32.08 -11.56
C GLU A 296 -23.76 30.84 -10.86
N ALA A 297 -22.77 31.02 -10.00
CA ALA A 297 -22.30 29.93 -9.14
C ALA A 297 -23.41 29.35 -8.27
N LEU A 298 -24.29 30.21 -7.73
CA LEU A 298 -25.46 29.78 -6.98
C LEU A 298 -26.42 28.97 -7.87
N ALA A 299 -26.74 29.46 -9.08
CA ALA A 299 -27.60 28.75 -10.01
C ALA A 299 -27.04 27.36 -10.39
N ASP A 300 -25.73 27.30 -10.68
CA ASP A 300 -25.07 26.04 -11.05
C ASP A 300 -25.04 25.03 -9.89
N THR A 301 -24.76 25.50 -8.68
CA THR A 301 -24.77 24.63 -7.48
C THR A 301 -26.19 24.21 -7.07
N ASP A 302 -27.20 25.05 -7.28
CA ASP A 302 -28.61 24.69 -7.11
C ASP A 302 -29.03 23.58 -8.09
N GLU A 303 -28.67 23.74 -9.37
CA GLU A 303 -28.96 22.73 -10.40
C GLU A 303 -28.26 21.40 -10.07
N ALA A 304 -26.98 21.45 -9.70
CA ALA A 304 -26.23 20.27 -9.28
C ALA A 304 -26.88 19.54 -8.09
N LEU A 305 -27.35 20.28 -7.07
CA LEU A 305 -28.01 19.71 -5.89
C LEU A 305 -29.43 19.23 -6.16
N SER A 306 -30.10 19.75 -7.20
CA SER A 306 -31.39 19.24 -7.64
C SER A 306 -31.27 17.82 -8.20
N THR A 307 -30.17 17.53 -8.89
CA THR A 307 -29.85 16.21 -9.44
C THR A 307 -29.17 15.30 -8.42
N CYS A 308 -28.25 15.85 -7.62
CA CYS A 308 -27.47 15.11 -6.62
C CYS A 308 -27.59 15.76 -5.22
N PRO A 309 -28.69 15.51 -4.49
CA PRO A 309 -28.92 16.15 -3.20
C PRO A 309 -27.85 15.81 -2.16
N THR A 310 -27.23 14.64 -2.20
CA THR A 310 -26.25 14.22 -1.19
C THR A 310 -24.84 14.77 -1.41
N LEU A 311 -24.62 15.62 -2.43
CA LEU A 311 -23.31 16.16 -2.75
C LEU A 311 -22.89 17.26 -1.75
N THR A 312 -22.22 16.88 -0.67
CA THR A 312 -21.81 17.79 0.41
C THR A 312 -20.95 18.95 -0.11
N GLN A 313 -20.04 18.71 -1.05
CA GLN A 313 -19.18 19.74 -1.63
C GLN A 313 -20.00 20.83 -2.35
N ALA A 314 -21.02 20.42 -3.12
CA ALA A 314 -21.92 21.37 -3.78
C ALA A 314 -22.77 22.15 -2.77
N ARG A 315 -23.16 21.57 -1.63
CA ARG A 315 -23.84 22.31 -0.55
C ARG A 315 -22.95 23.39 0.05
N VAL A 316 -21.68 23.06 0.31
CA VAL A 316 -20.71 24.02 0.86
C VAL A 316 -20.46 25.15 -0.14
N ASP A 317 -20.31 24.83 -1.44
CA ASP A 317 -20.11 25.84 -2.47
C ASP A 317 -21.37 26.69 -2.72
N ARG A 318 -22.57 26.09 -2.63
CA ARG A 318 -23.82 26.85 -2.66
C ARG A 318 -23.90 27.85 -1.52
N ALA A 319 -23.58 27.42 -0.30
CA ALA A 319 -23.51 28.30 0.85
C ALA A 319 -22.46 29.41 0.66
N ARG A 320 -21.29 29.09 0.11
CA ARG A 320 -20.25 30.07 -0.23
C ARG A 320 -20.76 31.11 -1.24
N ALA A 321 -21.52 30.69 -2.25
CA ALA A 321 -22.17 31.58 -3.21
C ALA A 321 -23.18 32.52 -2.52
N LEU A 322 -24.04 31.97 -1.65
CA LEU A 322 -25.01 32.72 -0.85
C LEU A 322 -24.34 33.74 0.08
N LEU A 323 -23.25 33.38 0.74
CA LEU A 323 -22.47 34.29 1.59
C LEU A 323 -21.87 35.46 0.77
N LYS A 324 -21.33 35.19 -0.42
CA LYS A 324 -20.83 36.25 -1.33
C LYS A 324 -21.94 37.21 -1.78
N LEU A 325 -23.18 36.72 -1.88
CA LEU A 325 -24.37 37.50 -2.19
C LEU A 325 -24.99 38.17 -0.95
N ASN A 326 -24.37 38.08 0.23
CA ASN A 326 -24.89 38.52 1.52
C ASN A 326 -26.22 37.87 1.94
N ARG A 327 -26.57 36.72 1.35
CA ARG A 327 -27.74 35.90 1.69
C ARG A 327 -27.43 34.95 2.84
N ASN A 328 -26.95 35.51 3.95
CA ASN A 328 -26.37 34.75 5.07
C ASN A 328 -27.38 33.81 5.74
N GLN A 329 -28.66 34.20 5.80
CA GLN A 329 -29.73 33.38 6.38
C GLN A 329 -29.99 32.11 5.54
N ASP A 330 -29.90 32.23 4.22
CA ASP A 330 -30.14 31.13 3.28
C ASP A 330 -28.97 30.13 3.25
N ALA A 331 -27.75 30.60 3.58
CA ALA A 331 -26.56 29.77 3.62
C ALA A 331 -26.52 28.81 4.83
N LEU A 332 -27.21 29.15 5.94
CA LEU A 332 -27.14 28.39 7.19
C LEU A 332 -27.57 26.93 7.06
N PRO A 333 -28.72 26.58 6.46
CA PRO A 333 -29.18 25.19 6.38
C PRO A 333 -28.19 24.27 5.68
N ASP A 334 -27.51 24.76 4.64
CA ASP A 334 -26.49 24.00 3.92
C ASP A 334 -25.26 23.76 4.78
N LEU A 335 -24.77 24.80 5.44
CA LEU A 335 -23.58 24.71 6.29
C LEU A 335 -23.83 23.87 7.55
N GLU A 336 -25.01 24.01 8.18
CA GLU A 336 -25.44 23.21 9.33
C GLU A 336 -25.64 21.73 8.96
N THR A 337 -26.03 21.45 7.71
CA THR A 337 -26.11 20.07 7.20
C THR A 337 -24.70 19.54 6.90
N ALA A 338 -23.86 20.34 6.26
CA ALA A 338 -22.50 19.94 5.88
C ALA A 338 -21.63 19.65 7.11
N VAL A 339 -21.71 20.46 8.17
CA VAL A 339 -20.93 20.24 9.41
C VAL A 339 -21.35 18.97 10.16
N LYS A 340 -22.62 18.55 10.04
CA LYS A 340 -23.07 17.27 10.61
C LYS A 340 -22.53 16.07 9.83
N ALA A 341 -22.34 16.22 8.52
CA ALA A 341 -21.80 15.18 7.67
C ALA A 341 -20.27 15.06 7.78
N SER A 342 -19.57 16.19 7.94
CA SER A 342 -18.11 16.27 7.98
C SER A 342 -17.66 17.25 9.06
N PRO A 343 -17.82 16.92 10.36
CA PRO A 343 -17.45 17.80 11.48
C PRO A 343 -15.94 18.04 11.61
N GLU A 344 -15.12 17.28 10.90
CA GLU A 344 -13.67 17.42 10.86
C GLU A 344 -13.15 18.36 9.77
N GLU A 345 -14.02 18.87 8.88
CA GLU A 345 -13.62 19.74 7.76
C GLU A 345 -13.56 21.21 8.21
N PRO A 346 -12.36 21.82 8.30
CA PRO A 346 -12.20 23.18 8.84
C PRO A 346 -12.99 24.23 8.03
N THR A 347 -13.00 24.07 6.71
CA THR A 347 -13.60 25.04 5.78
C THR A 347 -15.09 25.30 6.08
N ILE A 348 -15.83 24.27 6.51
CA ILE A 348 -17.26 24.39 6.83
C ILE A 348 -17.47 25.26 8.08
N HIS A 349 -16.67 25.05 9.13
CA HIS A 349 -16.69 25.87 10.34
C HIS A 349 -16.36 27.33 10.05
N PHE A 350 -15.40 27.58 9.17
CA PHE A 350 -15.05 28.94 8.74
C PHE A 350 -16.23 29.66 8.07
N PHE A 351 -16.97 28.99 7.19
CA PHE A 351 -18.15 29.57 6.55
C PHE A 351 -19.35 29.70 7.52
N LEU A 352 -19.56 28.76 8.44
CA LEU A 352 -20.56 28.90 9.52
C LEU A 352 -20.28 30.12 10.38
N ALA A 353 -19.03 30.31 10.79
CA ALA A 353 -18.64 31.47 11.58
C ALA A 353 -18.91 32.80 10.85
N GLN A 354 -18.65 32.85 9.54
CA GLN A 354 -18.98 34.01 8.71
C GLN A 354 -20.49 34.26 8.65
N ALA A 355 -21.28 33.21 8.40
CA ALA A 355 -22.74 33.29 8.35
C ALA A 355 -23.31 33.81 9.68
N TYR A 356 -22.91 33.19 10.80
CA TYR A 356 -23.35 33.59 12.13
C TYR A 356 -22.94 35.01 12.50
N ARG A 357 -21.72 35.42 12.17
CA ARG A 357 -21.25 36.79 12.43
C ARG A 357 -22.10 37.81 11.67
N ALA A 358 -22.39 37.56 10.40
CA ALA A 358 -23.21 38.45 9.57
C ALA A 358 -24.66 38.55 10.06
N LEU A 359 -25.16 37.51 10.73
CA LEU A 359 -26.49 37.46 11.35
C LEU A 359 -26.53 37.96 12.80
N GLY A 360 -25.42 38.48 13.34
CA GLY A 360 -25.34 38.97 14.72
C GLY A 360 -25.29 37.88 15.79
N ARG A 361 -25.15 36.60 15.40
CA ARG A 361 -25.00 35.44 16.30
C ARG A 361 -23.55 35.31 16.76
N ALA A 362 -23.07 36.30 17.51
CA ALA A 362 -21.65 36.43 17.87
C ALA A 362 -21.10 35.23 18.67
N GLN A 363 -21.91 34.64 19.56
CA GLN A 363 -21.49 33.49 20.35
C GLN A 363 -21.31 32.23 19.49
N ASP A 364 -22.24 31.97 18.58
CA ASP A 364 -22.16 30.84 17.66
C ASP A 364 -20.99 31.01 16.70
N ALA A 365 -20.80 32.21 16.15
CA ALA A 365 -19.65 32.52 15.32
C ALA A 365 -18.31 32.27 16.03
N LYS A 366 -18.23 32.59 17.33
CA LYS A 366 -17.05 32.34 18.15
C LYS A 366 -16.79 30.84 18.31
N LEU A 367 -17.81 30.05 18.62
CA LEU A 367 -17.68 28.59 18.78
C LEU A 367 -17.19 27.92 17.49
N GLU A 368 -17.76 28.32 16.34
CA GLU A 368 -17.34 27.78 15.04
C GLU A 368 -15.91 28.19 14.68
N MET A 369 -15.51 29.42 15.00
CA MET A 369 -14.13 29.87 14.78
C MET A 369 -13.12 29.15 15.70
N GLU A 370 -13.51 28.82 16.93
CA GLU A 370 -12.73 27.99 17.85
C GLU A 370 -12.55 26.57 17.30
N ALA A 371 -13.63 25.98 16.76
CA ALA A 371 -13.58 24.68 16.10
C ALA A 371 -12.66 24.69 14.88
N PHE A 372 -12.82 25.67 13.98
CA PHE A 372 -11.93 25.89 12.83
C PHE A 372 -10.46 25.97 13.24
N SER A 373 -10.14 26.82 14.22
CA SER A 373 -8.76 27.04 14.68
C SER A 373 -8.14 25.76 15.24
N LYS A 374 -8.91 25.00 16.01
CA LYS A 374 -8.46 23.72 16.59
C LYS A 374 -8.20 22.66 15.51
N LEU A 375 -9.05 22.57 14.50
CA LEU A 375 -8.87 21.63 13.39
C LEU A 375 -7.64 21.98 12.55
N GLU A 376 -7.43 23.26 12.24
CA GLU A 376 -6.23 23.77 11.56
C GLU A 376 -4.95 23.50 12.35
N GLU A 377 -4.96 23.72 13.67
CA GLU A 377 -3.82 23.43 14.54
C GLU A 377 -3.48 21.94 14.53
N ASN A 378 -4.49 21.08 14.65
CA ASN A 378 -4.32 19.63 14.60
C ASN A 378 -3.73 19.18 13.25
N ALA A 379 -4.22 19.74 12.14
CA ALA A 379 -3.71 19.42 10.80
C ALA A 379 -2.24 19.83 10.62
N ARG A 380 -1.86 21.01 11.12
CA ARG A 380 -0.47 21.49 11.10
C ARG A 380 0.43 20.65 12.00
N ALA A 381 -0.03 20.31 13.20
CA ALA A 381 0.71 19.45 14.12
C ALA A 381 0.97 18.06 13.52
N ALA A 382 -0.06 17.45 12.91
CA ALA A 382 0.08 16.16 12.22
C ALA A 382 1.07 16.23 11.06
N THR A 383 1.07 17.34 10.30
CA THR A 383 2.01 17.57 9.20
C THR A 383 3.45 17.74 9.70
N ALA A 384 3.64 18.53 10.76
CA ALA A 384 4.95 18.74 11.38
C ALA A 384 5.53 17.43 11.96
N GLU A 385 4.69 16.60 12.58
CA GLU A 385 5.11 15.31 13.09
C GLU A 385 5.54 14.35 11.97
N ARG A 386 4.78 14.30 10.86
CA ARG A 386 5.19 13.53 9.67
C ARG A 386 6.52 14.02 9.11
N ALA A 387 6.72 15.34 9.02
CA ALA A 387 7.97 15.92 8.53
C ALA A 387 9.17 15.56 9.42
N ARG A 388 9.00 15.62 10.75
CA ARG A 388 10.04 15.20 11.72
C ARG A 388 10.38 13.72 11.58
N GLN A 389 9.38 12.86 11.42
CA GLN A 389 9.60 11.43 11.21
C GLN A 389 10.36 11.15 9.91
N VAL A 390 10.07 11.87 8.83
CA VAL A 390 10.83 11.74 7.56
C VAL A 390 12.28 12.15 7.73
N ILE A 391 12.55 13.28 8.39
CA ILE A 391 13.93 13.76 8.64
C ILE A 391 14.71 12.75 9.49
N LYS A 392 14.12 12.30 10.60
CA LYS A 392 14.75 11.31 11.48
C LYS A 392 15.07 10.00 10.73
N ASN A 393 14.14 9.53 9.91
CA ASN A 393 14.35 8.32 9.11
C ASN A 393 15.41 8.48 8.01
N GLN A 394 15.68 9.72 7.55
CA GLN A 394 16.77 9.99 6.61
C GLN A 394 18.13 10.01 7.32
N GLU A 395 18.21 10.58 8.52
CA GLU A 395 19.43 10.59 9.34
C GLU A 395 19.86 9.18 9.76
N ASP A 396 18.90 8.33 10.15
CA ASP A 396 19.12 6.93 10.54
C ASP A 396 19.56 6.02 9.37
N VAL A 397 19.41 6.46 8.11
CA VAL A 397 19.86 5.71 6.90
C VAL A 397 21.25 6.15 6.44
N SER A 398 21.72 7.31 6.90
CA SER A 398 23.04 7.88 6.57
C SER A 398 24.16 7.57 7.58
N HIS A 399 23.86 6.81 8.63
CA HIS A 399 24.81 6.26 9.61
C HIS A 399 24.86 4.74 9.51
#